data_AF-A0A319CZV8-F1
#
_entry.id   AF-A0A319CZV8-F1
#
_cell.length_a   1.000
_cell.length_b   1.000
_cell.length_c   1.000
_cell.angle_alpha   90.00
_cell.angle_beta   90.00
_cell.angle_gamma   90.00
#
_symmetry.space_group_name_H-M   'P 1'
#
loop_
_entity.id
_entity.type
_entity.pdbx_description
1 polymer ?
#
loop_
_entity_poly.entity_id
_entity_poly.type
_entity_poly.pdbx_seq_one_letter_code
_entity_poly.pdbx_strand_id
1 'polypeptide(L)'
;MPQLLDMENARPTAGTRHYERWKLISARVANWIMLQVDKTFLDRHRLHQNPKEYADETFDCIRKAVDREGVLRKRTEILKLMTMSRRDYDQATQYVRAFEEAVILTDRLGCGITPYTAAVVLLHNLRLEPGYWAAAMALEVGYDEGDTYSMSDFCRLCDDVCVLNHTDN
;
A
#
# COMPACT_ATOMS: atom_id res chain seq x y z
N MET A 1 -8.12 15.95 15.39
CA MET A 1 -9.46 16.38 14.94
C MET A 1 -10.47 15.88 15.97
N PRO A 2 -11.46 16.68 16.40
CA PRO A 2 -12.53 16.18 17.25
C PRO A 2 -13.30 15.08 16.49
N GLN A 3 -13.56 13.97 17.16
CA GLN A 3 -14.28 12.84 16.61
C GLN A 3 -15.75 13.24 16.42
N LEU A 4 -16.17 13.42 15.16
CA LEU A 4 -17.52 13.90 14.82
C LEU A 4 -18.62 12.86 15.13
N LEU A 5 -18.24 11.60 15.30
CA LEU A 5 -19.12 10.49 15.66
C LEU A 5 -18.49 9.70 16.81
N ASP A 6 -19.10 9.79 17.98
CA ASP A 6 -18.78 8.91 19.09
C ASP A 6 -19.47 7.56 18.88
N MET A 7 -18.69 6.58 18.43
CA MET A 7 -19.14 5.21 18.16
C MET A 7 -19.27 4.36 19.43
N GLU A 8 -18.80 4.85 20.58
CA GLU A 8 -18.82 4.13 21.86
C GLU A 8 -20.09 4.42 22.66
N ASN A 9 -20.84 5.44 22.26
CA ASN A 9 -22.08 5.80 22.92
C ASN A 9 -23.20 4.79 22.59
N ALA A 10 -23.74 4.15 23.63
CA ALA A 10 -24.78 3.15 23.46
C ALA A 10 -26.04 3.73 22.82
N ARG A 11 -26.65 2.97 21.89
CA ARG A 11 -27.93 3.34 21.28
C ARG A 11 -29.00 3.47 22.39
N PRO A 12 -29.88 4.47 22.32
CA PRO A 12 -31.02 4.55 23.22
C PRO A 12 -31.87 3.27 23.14
N THR A 13 -32.47 2.85 24.25
CA THR A 13 -33.34 1.67 24.26
C THR A 13 -34.56 1.88 23.37
N ALA A 14 -34.84 0.91 22.50
CA ALA A 14 -36.01 0.91 21.63
C ALA A 14 -37.31 1.04 22.45
N GLY A 15 -38.29 1.78 21.91
CA GLY A 15 -39.57 2.03 22.58
C GLY A 15 -39.60 3.26 23.50
N THR A 16 -38.47 3.94 23.70
CA THR A 16 -38.44 5.25 24.38
C THR A 16 -38.69 6.40 23.41
N ARG A 17 -39.29 7.51 23.86
CA ARG A 17 -39.48 8.72 23.02
C ARG A 17 -38.15 9.28 22.48
N HIS A 18 -37.06 9.06 23.21
CA HIS A 18 -35.72 9.50 22.83
C HIS A 18 -35.15 8.66 21.68
N TYR A 19 -35.50 7.38 21.59
CA TYR A 19 -35.06 6.50 20.52
C TYR A 19 -35.55 6.95 19.15
N GLU A 20 -36.83 7.32 19.00
CA GLU A 20 -37.36 7.78 17.70
C GLU A 20 -36.66 9.06 17.20
N ARG A 21 -36.41 10.00 18.12
CA ARG A 21 -35.66 11.22 17.79
C ARG A 21 -34.22 10.90 17.40
N TRP A 22 -33.55 10.03 18.15
CA TRP A 22 -32.20 9.59 17.85
C TRP A 22 -32.13 8.87 16.50
N LYS A 23 -33.07 7.95 16.24
CA LYS A 23 -33.18 7.18 15.00
C LYS A 23 -33.33 8.10 13.79
N LEU A 24 -34.22 9.09 13.85
CA LEU A 24 -34.39 10.07 12.78
C LEU A 24 -33.11 10.85 12.50
N ILE A 25 -32.42 11.30 13.55
CA ILE A 25 -31.16 12.04 13.41
C ILE A 25 -30.06 11.12 12.84
N SER A 26 -29.95 9.90 13.36
CA SER A 26 -29.00 8.89 12.92
C SER A 26 -29.16 8.57 11.43
N ALA A 27 -30.39 8.38 10.95
CA ALA A 27 -30.68 8.17 9.54
C ALA A 27 -30.29 9.39 8.66
N ARG A 28 -30.48 10.61 9.15
CA ARG A 28 -30.05 11.84 8.44
C ARG A 28 -28.53 11.91 8.34
N VAL A 29 -27.83 11.58 9.43
CA VAL A 29 -26.37 11.57 9.46
C VAL A 29 -25.82 10.45 8.56
N ALA A 30 -26.41 9.26 8.57
CA ALA A 30 -26.08 8.18 7.64
C ALA A 30 -26.12 8.63 6.17
N ASN A 31 -27.22 9.28 5.77
CA ASN A 31 -27.35 9.84 4.42
C ASN A 31 -26.31 10.94 4.15
N TRP A 32 -26.07 11.83 5.10
CA TRP A 32 -25.07 12.87 4.96
C TRP A 32 -23.66 12.31 4.75
N ILE A 33 -23.27 11.27 5.53
CA ILE A 33 -21.98 10.59 5.37
C ILE A 33 -21.86 10.02 3.96
N MET A 34 -22.89 9.34 3.45
CA MET A 34 -22.88 8.78 2.10
C MET A 34 -22.70 9.85 1.02
N LEU A 35 -23.18 11.08 1.23
CA LEU A 35 -22.95 12.20 0.30
C LEU A 35 -21.53 12.79 0.37
N GLN A 36 -20.78 12.52 1.45
CA GLN A 36 -19.38 12.97 1.58
C GLN A 36 -18.38 12.02 0.93
N VAL A 37 -18.77 10.78 0.64
CA VAL A 37 -17.90 9.77 0.05
C VAL A 37 -17.98 9.86 -1.47
N ASP A 38 -16.83 9.70 -2.13
CA ASP A 38 -16.75 9.70 -3.58
C ASP A 38 -17.69 8.65 -4.21
N LYS A 39 -18.46 9.06 -5.22
CA LYS A 39 -19.45 8.20 -5.87
C LYS A 39 -18.83 6.94 -6.47
N THR A 40 -17.63 7.04 -7.06
CA THR A 40 -16.97 5.88 -7.67
C THR A 40 -16.53 4.87 -6.63
N PHE A 41 -16.14 5.32 -5.44
CA PHE A 41 -15.86 4.44 -4.29
C PHE A 41 -17.13 3.74 -3.81
N LEU A 42 -18.24 4.48 -3.65
CA LEU A 42 -19.52 3.91 -3.22
C LEU A 42 -20.04 2.84 -4.19
N ASP A 43 -19.94 3.10 -5.49
CA ASP A 43 -20.37 2.19 -6.55
C ASP A 43 -19.48 0.94 -6.60
N ARG A 44 -18.15 1.11 -6.54
CA ARG A 44 -17.17 0.01 -6.53
C ARG A 44 -17.39 -0.96 -5.36
N HIS A 45 -17.68 -0.42 -4.18
CA HIS A 45 -17.95 -1.20 -2.97
C HIS A 45 -19.44 -1.53 -2.75
N ARG A 46 -20.30 -1.14 -3.70
CA ARG A 46 -21.76 -1.39 -3.68
C ARG A 46 -22.45 -0.93 -2.39
N LEU A 47 -21.96 0.16 -1.79
CA LEU A 47 -22.45 0.64 -0.50
C LEU A 47 -23.89 1.17 -0.59
N HIS A 48 -24.32 1.64 -1.76
CA HIS A 48 -25.71 2.03 -2.02
C HIS A 48 -26.70 0.87 -2.07
N GLN A 49 -26.25 -0.37 -2.33
CA GLN A 49 -27.15 -1.52 -2.49
C GLN A 49 -27.67 -2.04 -1.14
N ASN A 50 -26.99 -1.71 -0.04
CA ASN A 50 -27.35 -2.12 1.31
C ASN A 50 -27.25 -0.93 2.27
N PRO A 51 -28.10 0.10 2.12
CA PRO A 51 -28.09 1.26 3.00
C PRO A 51 -28.36 0.81 4.43
N LYS A 52 -27.62 1.38 5.38
CA LYS A 52 -27.79 1.10 6.80
C LYS A 52 -28.80 2.07 7.42
N GLU A 53 -29.47 1.59 8.45
CA GLU A 53 -30.51 2.36 9.14
C GLU A 53 -29.89 3.47 10.02
N TYR A 54 -28.70 3.22 10.54
CA TYR A 54 -28.02 4.09 11.49
C TYR A 54 -26.66 4.59 10.98
N ALA A 55 -26.25 5.75 11.49
CA ALA A 55 -25.01 6.42 11.11
C ALA A 55 -23.75 5.64 11.49
N ASP A 56 -23.73 5.02 12.68
CA ASP A 56 -22.64 4.18 13.18
C ASP A 56 -22.41 2.97 12.25
N GLU A 57 -23.48 2.28 11.87
CA GLU A 57 -23.41 1.15 10.93
C GLU A 57 -22.94 1.59 9.54
N THR A 58 -23.43 2.74 9.07
CA THR A 58 -23.02 3.30 7.78
C THR A 58 -21.52 3.61 7.77
N PHE A 59 -21.04 4.28 8.82
CA PHE A 59 -19.63 4.61 9.00
C PHE A 59 -18.77 3.34 9.08
N ASP A 60 -19.21 2.34 9.84
CA ASP A 60 -18.51 1.06 9.94
C ASP A 60 -18.43 0.31 8.60
N CYS A 61 -19.48 0.38 7.78
CA CYS A 61 -19.46 -0.19 6.43
C CYS A 61 -18.45 0.50 5.53
N ILE A 62 -18.39 1.83 5.56
CA ILE A 62 -17.41 2.60 4.79
C ILE A 62 -15.99 2.28 5.28
N ARG A 63 -15.76 2.28 6.60
CA ARG A 63 -14.46 1.94 7.20
C ARG A 63 -14.00 0.55 6.76
N LYS A 64 -14.87 -0.46 6.84
CA LYS A 64 -14.56 -1.83 6.37
C LYS A 64 -14.24 -1.88 4.87
N ALA A 65 -14.89 -1.06 4.05
CA ALA A 65 -14.59 -0.98 2.62
C ALA A 65 -13.20 -0.36 2.37
N VAL A 66 -12.86 0.71 3.09
CA VAL A 66 -11.52 1.32 3.07
C VAL A 66 -10.45 0.32 3.51
N ASP A 67 -10.69 -0.38 4.62
CA ASP A 67 -9.76 -1.40 5.14
C ASP A 67 -9.51 -2.50 4.10
N ARG A 68 -10.58 -3.00 3.45
CA ARG A 68 -10.48 -4.02 2.39
C ARG A 68 -9.67 -3.52 1.19
N GLU A 69 -9.92 -2.30 0.73
CA GLU A 69 -9.18 -1.72 -0.39
C GLU A 69 -7.69 -1.53 -0.03
N GLY A 70 -7.39 -1.15 1.21
CA GLY A 70 -6.03 -1.13 1.73
C GLY A 70 -5.34 -2.50 1.66
N VAL A 71 -6.02 -3.58 2.10
CA VAL A 71 -5.48 -4.95 2.02
C VAL A 71 -5.28 -5.39 0.57
N LEU A 72 -6.23 -5.11 -0.32
CA LEU A 72 -6.11 -5.44 -1.74
C LEU A 72 -4.96 -4.69 -2.41
N ARG A 73 -4.76 -3.42 -2.05
CA ARG A 73 -3.62 -2.62 -2.52
C ARG A 73 -2.30 -3.23 -2.05
N LYS A 74 -2.15 -3.54 -0.77
CA LYS A 74 -0.95 -4.23 -0.24
C LYS A 74 -0.65 -5.52 -1.00
N ARG A 75 -1.67 -6.36 -1.20
CA ARG A 75 -1.56 -7.61 -1.97
C ARG A 75 -1.11 -7.37 -3.40
N THR A 76 -1.66 -6.36 -4.06
CA THR A 76 -1.33 -6.05 -5.45
C THR A 76 0.12 -5.60 -5.58
N GLU A 77 0.55 -4.67 -4.71
CA GLU A 77 1.90 -4.12 -4.77
C GLU A 77 2.98 -5.16 -4.39
N ILE A 78 2.72 -6.02 -3.39
CA ILE A 78 3.69 -7.07 -3.03
C ILE A 78 3.79 -8.13 -4.13
N LEU A 79 2.68 -8.51 -4.76
CA LEU A 79 2.71 -9.42 -5.90
C LEU A 79 3.49 -8.81 -7.06
N LYS A 80 3.23 -7.54 -7.39
CA LYS A 80 3.98 -6.81 -8.40
C LYS A 80 5.49 -6.86 -8.09
N LEU A 81 5.90 -6.48 -6.89
CA LEU A 81 7.30 -6.51 -6.47
C LEU A 81 7.93 -7.90 -6.65
N MET A 82 7.23 -8.97 -6.26
CA MET A 82 7.74 -10.35 -6.34
C MET A 82 7.78 -10.93 -7.75
N THR A 83 6.93 -10.45 -8.67
CA THR A 83 6.88 -10.95 -10.05
C THR A 83 7.66 -10.09 -11.04
N MET A 84 8.15 -8.92 -10.64
CA MET A 84 8.95 -8.05 -11.50
C MET A 84 10.24 -8.74 -11.93
N SER A 85 10.48 -8.82 -13.24
CA SER A 85 11.72 -9.33 -13.80
C SER A 85 12.43 -8.28 -14.64
N ARG A 86 13.77 -8.33 -14.65
CA ARG A 86 14.60 -7.53 -15.56
C ARG A 86 14.21 -7.72 -17.04
N ARG A 87 13.68 -8.89 -17.41
CA ARG A 87 13.30 -9.24 -18.79
C ARG A 87 12.07 -8.49 -19.30
N ASP A 88 11.27 -7.92 -18.40
CA ASP A 88 10.06 -7.19 -18.76
C ASP A 88 10.34 -5.73 -19.19
N TYR A 89 11.62 -5.35 -19.25
CA TYR A 89 12.07 -3.98 -19.50
C TYR A 89 13.12 -3.94 -20.61
N ASP A 90 13.09 -2.88 -21.41
CA ASP A 90 14.05 -2.70 -22.50
C ASP A 90 15.45 -2.34 -21.97
N GLN A 91 15.50 -1.51 -20.92
CA GLN A 91 16.76 -1.04 -20.31
C GLN A 91 16.87 -1.47 -18.85
N ALA A 92 18.10 -1.79 -18.41
CA ALA A 92 18.38 -2.15 -17.02
C ALA A 92 18.01 -1.01 -16.05
N THR A 93 18.25 0.24 -16.43
CA THR A 93 17.90 1.43 -15.65
C THR A 93 16.39 1.55 -15.42
N GLN A 94 15.57 1.24 -16.43
CA GLN A 94 14.11 1.24 -16.29
C GLN A 94 13.64 0.18 -15.29
N TYR A 95 14.20 -1.02 -15.37
CA TYR A 95 13.92 -2.08 -14.39
C TYR A 95 14.30 -1.66 -12.97
N VAL A 96 15.51 -1.13 -12.78
CA VAL A 96 16.04 -0.74 -11.46
C VAL A 96 15.15 0.33 -10.83
N ARG A 97 14.77 1.37 -11.58
CA ARG A 97 13.89 2.43 -11.07
C ARG A 97 12.50 1.92 -10.75
N ALA A 98 11.92 1.10 -11.61
CA ALA A 98 10.62 0.50 -11.33
C ALA A 98 10.65 -0.41 -10.09
N PHE A 99 11.75 -1.15 -9.90
CA PHE A 99 11.95 -2.03 -8.75
C PHE A 99 12.15 -1.23 -7.46
N GLU A 100 12.98 -0.19 -7.50
CA GLU A 100 13.18 0.76 -6.40
C GLU A 100 11.85 1.39 -5.94
N GLU A 101 11.06 1.90 -6.89
CA GLU A 101 9.74 2.46 -6.61
C GLU A 101 8.80 1.45 -5.93
N ALA A 102 8.81 0.20 -6.39
CA ALA A 102 7.99 -0.86 -5.80
C ALA A 102 8.44 -1.23 -4.38
N VAL A 103 9.74 -1.26 -4.11
CA VAL A 103 10.29 -1.49 -2.76
C VAL A 103 9.88 -0.36 -1.82
N ILE A 104 10.07 0.91 -2.22
CA ILE A 104 9.68 2.08 -1.42
C ILE A 104 8.17 2.11 -1.16
N LEU A 105 7.36 1.79 -2.17
CA LEU A 105 5.91 1.78 -2.01
C LEU A 105 5.44 0.69 -1.05
N THR A 106 5.96 -0.53 -1.19
CA THR A 106 5.58 -1.64 -0.31
C THR A 106 6.06 -1.45 1.13
N ASP A 107 7.24 -0.85 1.33
CA ASP A 107 7.74 -0.42 2.64
C ASP A 107 6.80 0.61 3.29
N ARG A 108 6.41 1.66 2.56
CA ARG A 108 5.42 2.65 3.04
C ARG A 108 4.06 2.04 3.37
N LEU A 109 3.68 0.97 2.69
CA LEU A 109 2.45 0.22 2.97
C LEU A 109 2.62 -0.77 4.14
N GLY A 110 3.81 -0.92 4.71
CA GLY A 110 4.12 -1.84 5.80
C GLY A 110 4.02 -3.31 5.38
N CYS A 111 4.27 -3.62 4.11
CA CYS A 111 4.28 -4.99 3.58
C CYS A 111 5.46 -5.25 2.63
N GLY A 112 6.51 -4.44 2.72
CA GLY A 112 7.72 -4.58 1.92
C GLY A 112 8.62 -5.72 2.38
N ILE A 113 9.67 -5.93 1.60
CA ILE A 113 10.80 -6.79 1.96
C ILE A 113 11.90 -5.97 2.63
N THR A 114 12.83 -6.63 3.32
CA THR A 114 13.97 -5.91 3.90
C THR A 114 14.84 -5.29 2.80
N PRO A 115 15.51 -4.15 3.04
CA PRO A 115 16.40 -3.53 2.06
C PRO A 115 17.50 -4.47 1.56
N TYR A 116 18.05 -5.32 2.44
CA TYR A 116 18.98 -6.38 2.06
C TYR A 116 18.35 -7.38 1.07
N THR A 117 17.14 -7.86 1.36
CA THR A 117 16.44 -8.80 0.45
C THR A 117 16.17 -8.14 -0.90
N ALA A 118 15.80 -6.86 -0.91
CA ALA A 118 15.62 -6.08 -2.13
C ALA A 118 16.93 -6.02 -2.96
N ALA A 119 18.06 -5.74 -2.31
CA ALA A 119 19.38 -5.72 -2.96
C ALA A 119 19.73 -7.08 -3.59
N VAL A 120 19.54 -8.18 -2.86
CA VAL A 120 19.80 -9.54 -3.35
C VAL A 120 18.92 -9.86 -4.57
N VAL A 121 17.63 -9.53 -4.53
CA VAL A 121 16.70 -9.77 -5.64
C VAL A 121 17.07 -8.93 -6.87
N LEU A 122 17.42 -7.65 -6.67
CA LEU A 122 17.84 -6.76 -7.74
C LEU A 122 19.09 -7.30 -8.45
N LEU A 123 20.14 -7.63 -7.69
CA LEU A 123 21.39 -8.16 -8.23
C LEU A 123 21.20 -9.52 -8.92
N HIS A 124 20.34 -10.38 -8.38
CA HIS A 124 20.00 -11.65 -9.02
C HIS A 124 19.37 -11.44 -10.41
N ASN A 125 18.47 -10.46 -10.54
CA ASN A 125 17.82 -10.15 -11.81
C ASN A 125 18.77 -9.51 -12.82
N LEU A 126 19.81 -8.81 -12.36
CA LEU A 126 20.82 -8.16 -13.19
C LEU A 126 22.03 -9.05 -13.53
N ARG A 127 22.12 -10.27 -13.00
CA ARG A 127 23.29 -11.15 -13.14
C ARG A 127 23.71 -11.50 -14.58
N LEU A 128 22.80 -11.31 -15.54
CA LEU A 128 23.04 -11.61 -16.97
C LEU A 128 23.35 -10.35 -17.78
N GLU A 129 23.30 -9.16 -17.17
CA GLU A 129 23.76 -7.95 -17.84
C GLU A 129 25.28 -8.05 -18.10
N PRO A 130 25.79 -7.51 -19.21
CA PRO A 130 27.21 -7.55 -19.50
C PRO A 130 28.03 -6.86 -18.40
N GLY A 131 29.11 -7.50 -17.96
CA GLY A 131 30.03 -6.95 -16.96
C GLY A 131 30.02 -7.72 -15.63
N TYR A 132 31.22 -7.92 -15.06
CA TYR A 132 31.40 -8.59 -13.76
C TYR A 132 30.84 -7.78 -12.56
N TRP A 133 30.23 -6.62 -12.84
CA TRP A 133 29.73 -5.68 -11.84
C TRP A 133 28.68 -6.28 -10.90
N ALA A 134 27.65 -6.96 -11.43
CA ALA A 134 26.59 -7.53 -10.58
C ALA A 134 27.14 -8.57 -9.59
N ALA A 135 28.16 -9.33 -10.01
CA ALA A 135 28.86 -10.27 -9.16
C ALA A 135 29.77 -9.57 -8.12
N ALA A 136 30.44 -8.47 -8.50
CA ALA A 136 31.22 -7.65 -7.59
C ALA A 136 30.34 -6.98 -6.52
N MET A 137 29.20 -6.39 -6.92
CA MET A 137 28.22 -5.83 -5.99
C MET A 137 27.63 -6.85 -5.05
N ALA A 138 27.35 -8.07 -5.53
CA ALA A 138 26.87 -9.13 -4.65
C ALA A 138 27.89 -9.49 -3.56
N LEU A 139 29.19 -9.38 -3.85
CA LEU A 139 30.24 -9.55 -2.85
C LEU A 139 30.34 -8.36 -1.89
N GLU A 140 30.17 -7.12 -2.38
CA GLU A 140 30.20 -5.91 -1.55
C GLU A 140 28.99 -5.78 -0.62
N VAL A 141 27.78 -6.12 -1.09
CA VAL A 141 26.58 -6.19 -0.25
C VAL A 141 26.75 -7.22 0.87
N GLY A 142 27.53 -8.28 0.62
CA GLY A 142 27.92 -9.25 1.64
C GLY A 142 26.74 -9.94 2.32
N TYR A 143 26.91 -10.34 3.57
CA TYR A 143 25.84 -10.82 4.43
C TYR A 143 25.44 -9.69 5.39
N ASP A 144 24.12 -9.44 5.52
CA ASP A 144 23.63 -8.47 6.50
C ASP A 144 23.51 -9.11 7.90
N GLU A 145 24.65 -9.20 8.60
CA GLU A 145 24.68 -9.62 9.99
C GLU A 145 24.08 -8.54 10.88
N GLY A 146 22.80 -8.68 11.22
CA GLY A 146 22.12 -7.84 12.21
C GLY A 146 21.14 -6.80 11.67
N ASP A 147 20.60 -6.97 10.45
CA ASP A 147 19.63 -6.05 9.83
C ASP A 147 20.13 -4.60 9.79
N THR A 148 21.41 -4.42 9.49
CA THR A 148 22.07 -3.11 9.41
C THR A 148 21.94 -2.46 8.05
N TYR A 149 21.60 -3.24 7.02
CA TYR A 149 21.48 -2.74 5.65
C TYR A 149 20.23 -1.88 5.50
N SER A 150 20.42 -0.58 5.34
CA SER A 150 19.34 0.39 5.37
C SER A 150 18.69 0.60 4.01
N MET A 151 17.49 1.22 4.00
CA MET A 151 16.85 1.66 2.75
C MET A 151 17.73 2.65 1.97
N SER A 152 18.54 3.46 2.67
CA SER A 152 19.48 4.39 2.04
C SER A 152 20.58 3.65 1.26
N ASP A 153 21.06 2.53 1.80
CA ASP A 153 22.07 1.71 1.14
C ASP A 153 21.50 1.01 -0.10
N PHE A 154 20.25 0.53 -0.02
CA PHE A 154 19.54 0.00 -1.18
C PHE A 154 19.33 1.04 -2.28
N CYS A 155 18.89 2.26 -1.94
CA CYS A 155 18.74 3.35 -2.92
C CYS A 155 20.08 3.70 -3.57
N ARG A 156 21.18 3.75 -2.78
CA ARG A 156 22.53 3.98 -3.31
C ARG A 156 22.94 2.90 -4.32
N LEU A 157 22.68 1.63 -4.00
CA LEU A 157 22.90 0.53 -4.94
C LEU A 157 22.12 0.72 -6.25
N CYS A 158 20.87 1.15 -6.18
CA CYS A 158 20.06 1.44 -7.38
C CYS A 158 20.67 2.55 -8.23
N ASP A 159 21.17 3.62 -7.59
CA ASP A 159 21.85 4.72 -8.26
C ASP A 159 23.16 4.27 -8.94
N ASP A 160 23.99 3.50 -8.23
CA ASP A 160 25.27 2.99 -8.75
C ASP A 160 25.05 2.12 -10.00
N VAL A 161 24.04 1.25 -9.98
CA VAL A 161 23.64 0.44 -11.15
C VAL A 161 23.21 1.33 -12.31
N CYS A 162 22.48 2.41 -12.05
CA CYS A 162 22.04 3.32 -13.11
C CYS A 162 23.20 4.08 -13.75
N VAL A 163 24.17 4.53 -12.96
CA VAL A 163 25.36 5.25 -13.45
C VAL A 163 26.21 4.37 -14.36
N LEU A 164 26.46 3.12 -13.97
CA LEU A 164 27.32 2.21 -14.74
C LEU A 164 26.71 1.80 -16.09
N ASN A 165 25.39 1.66 -16.16
CA ASN A 165 24.70 1.36 -17.43
C ASN A 165 24.67 2.54 -18.40
N HIS A 166 25.05 3.75 -17.98
CA HIS A 166 25.19 4.91 -18.86
C HIS A 166 26.59 5.05 -19.48
N THR A 167 27.61 4.38 -18.94
CA THR A 167 29.00 4.47 -19.45
C THR A 167 29.33 3.47 -20.55
N ASP A 168 28.48 2.46 -20.79
CA ASP A 168 28.71 1.37 -21.76
C ASP A 168 27.88 1.50 -23.07
N ASN A 169 27.18 2.62 -23.30
CA ASN A 169 26.46 2.96 -24.54
C ASN A 169 27.14 4.12 -25.28
#